data_AF-A0A1S3UII0-F1
#
_entry.id   AF-A0A1S3UII0-F1
#
_cell.length_a   1.000
_cell.length_b   1.000
_cell.length_c   1.000
_cell.angle_alpha   90.00
_cell.angle_beta   90.00
_cell.angle_gamma   90.00
#
_symmetry.space_group_name_H-M   'P 1'
#
loop_
_entity.id
_entity.type
_entity.pdbx_description
1 polymer ?
#
loop_
_entity_poly.entity_id
_entity_poly.type
_entity_poly.pdbx_seq_one_letter_code
_entity_poly.pdbx_strand_id
1 'polypeptide(L)'
;MDSSTVSLLSPLPTLRFLSSEKLTPTFCVLPPHNHFLKHFSYANNHNRSSKFRTPEAVLDTSPITPTALTTPSLRELCQPHVPQHILQRMEEIGYVMPTGIQREALPYLFSGRDCILHAQTGSGKTLTYLLLIHSLINAAKSSVQALVVVPTRELGMQVTKVARTLAAKPTGVVGEHKSCSIMALLDGGTLKRQKTWLKAEPPTIVVATVGSLCQMLERHTFSLETVRVLIVDEVDCIFNSSKQVSSLRKILTSYSSCNNRQTVFASASIPQHNRFIHDSVQQKWTKRDVVHIHVSAVEPMPSRLYHRFIRCETKRKLQTLLSLLQSDAPESGIIFVAEQSEKSKKAGKAPSTSLLIDFLKTSYQGDLDVLLLEDKMNFNSRAASLLEVRKGGGYLLVATDIAARGVDLPEMSHIYNFDLPRTAVDYLHRAGRTCRKPFSDINCTVTSIIVPDERFVLQRYENELMFDCEELIIP
;
A
#
# COMPACT_ATOMS: atom_id res chain seq x y z
N MET A 1 46.94 -25.77 31.27
CA MET A 1 46.84 -27.19 31.64
C MET A 1 45.39 -27.61 31.38
N ASP A 2 45.24 -28.31 30.27
CA ASP A 2 44.19 -29.20 29.76
C ASP A 2 42.82 -29.29 30.48
N SER A 3 41.72 -29.24 29.72
CA SER A 3 41.17 -30.44 29.06
C SER A 3 39.79 -30.23 28.40
N SER A 4 39.65 -30.81 27.19
CA SER A 4 38.46 -31.42 26.54
C SER A 4 37.17 -30.59 26.34
N THR A 5 36.83 -30.15 25.11
CA THR A 5 36.11 -30.85 24.02
C THR A 5 34.75 -31.47 24.40
N VAL A 6 33.64 -30.89 23.92
CA VAL A 6 32.53 -31.62 23.24
C VAL A 6 31.88 -30.71 22.19
N SER A 7 32.03 -31.11 20.93
CA SER A 7 31.35 -30.62 19.74
C SER A 7 30.08 -31.43 19.49
N LEU A 8 28.92 -30.78 19.40
CA LEU A 8 27.66 -31.39 18.91
C LEU A 8 26.92 -30.38 18.02
N LEU A 9 27.19 -30.42 16.72
CA LEU A 9 26.33 -29.86 15.68
C LEU A 9 26.24 -30.90 14.56
N SER A 10 25.19 -31.71 14.61
CA SER A 10 24.77 -32.60 13.53
C SER A 10 24.16 -31.78 12.37
N PRO A 11 24.53 -32.02 11.11
CA PRO A 11 23.96 -31.33 9.96
C PRO A 11 22.56 -31.88 9.62
N LEU A 12 21.63 -30.96 9.36
CA LEU A 12 20.28 -31.23 8.84
C LEU A 12 20.35 -31.90 7.45
N PRO A 13 19.42 -32.81 7.12
CA PRO A 13 19.50 -33.61 5.91
C PRO A 13 19.19 -32.80 4.64
N THR A 14 20.01 -33.07 3.63
CA THR A 14 19.95 -32.53 2.27
C THR A 14 18.74 -33.14 1.54
N LEU A 15 17.75 -32.32 1.19
CA LEU A 15 16.66 -32.71 0.30
C LEU A 15 17.20 -32.88 -1.13
N ARG A 16 17.33 -34.13 -1.56
CA ARG A 16 17.60 -34.51 -2.95
C ARG A 16 16.35 -34.24 -3.79
N PHE A 17 16.51 -33.44 -4.84
CA PHE A 17 15.54 -33.32 -5.92
C PHE A 17 15.42 -34.67 -6.65
N LEU A 18 14.27 -35.31 -6.54
CA LEU A 18 13.87 -36.39 -7.44
C LEU A 18 13.27 -35.76 -8.69
N SER A 19 13.86 -36.10 -9.83
CA SER A 19 13.37 -35.84 -11.18
C SER A 19 11.97 -36.45 -11.36
N SER A 20 10.97 -35.63 -11.66
CA SER A 20 9.68 -36.10 -12.16
C SER A 20 9.52 -35.76 -13.64
N GLU A 21 8.88 -36.70 -14.31
CA GLU A 21 8.80 -36.88 -15.75
C GLU A 21 7.96 -35.81 -16.46
N LYS A 22 8.21 -35.71 -17.76
CA LYS A 22 7.47 -34.90 -18.73
C LYS A 22 5.97 -35.20 -18.66
N LEU A 23 5.17 -34.20 -18.28
CA LEU A 23 3.74 -34.14 -18.56
C LEU A 23 3.47 -32.86 -19.34
N THR A 24 3.10 -33.05 -20.61
CA THR A 24 2.66 -32.04 -21.57
C THR A 24 1.35 -31.40 -21.14
N PRO A 25 1.16 -30.07 -21.25
CA PRO A 25 -0.11 -29.43 -20.94
C PRO A 25 -1.11 -29.60 -22.10
N THR A 26 -2.17 -30.37 -21.86
CA THR A 26 -3.35 -30.44 -22.73
C THR A 26 -4.21 -29.19 -22.48
N PHE A 27 -4.26 -28.27 -23.44
CA PHE A 27 -5.16 -27.12 -23.41
C PHE A 27 -6.59 -27.57 -23.79
N CYS A 28 -7.52 -27.57 -22.83
CA CYS A 28 -8.95 -27.64 -23.10
C CYS A 28 -9.46 -26.27 -23.54
N VAL A 29 -9.83 -26.15 -24.81
CA VAL A 29 -10.54 -25.01 -25.39
C VAL A 29 -12.04 -25.18 -25.10
N LEU A 30 -12.64 -24.24 -24.37
CA LEU A 30 -14.10 -24.10 -24.28
C LEU A 30 -14.59 -23.08 -25.33
N PRO A 31 -15.73 -23.34 -26.01
CA PRO A 31 -16.23 -22.51 -27.10
C PRO A 31 -16.95 -21.24 -26.61
N PRO A 32 -17.08 -20.20 -27.46
CA PRO A 32 -17.74 -18.95 -27.07
C PRO A 32 -19.26 -19.10 -27.15
N HIS A 33 -19.95 -18.88 -26.03
CA HIS A 33 -21.40 -18.69 -26.04
C HIS A 33 -21.75 -17.22 -26.26
N ASN A 34 -22.19 -16.92 -27.49
CA ASN A 34 -23.04 -15.76 -27.80
C ASN A 34 -24.38 -15.93 -27.09
N HIS A 35 -24.88 -14.92 -26.35
CA HIS A 35 -26.31 -14.62 -26.31
C HIS A 35 -26.62 -13.19 -25.77
N PHE A 36 -27.10 -12.35 -26.69
CA PHE A 36 -28.19 -11.36 -26.58
C PHE A 36 -28.09 -10.12 -25.65
N LEU A 37 -27.89 -8.98 -26.31
CA LEU A 37 -28.46 -7.67 -25.95
C LEU A 37 -29.94 -7.61 -26.39
N LYS A 38 -30.83 -7.11 -25.51
CA LYS A 38 -32.18 -6.65 -25.90
C LYS A 38 -32.31 -5.13 -25.69
N HIS A 39 -32.59 -4.48 -26.82
CA HIS A 39 -33.44 -3.31 -27.05
C HIS A 39 -33.29 -2.05 -26.17
N PHE A 40 -32.86 -0.95 -26.81
CA PHE A 40 -33.71 0.24 -26.93
C PHE A 40 -33.48 0.90 -28.29
N SER A 41 -34.57 1.01 -29.05
CA SER A 41 -34.65 1.68 -30.34
C SER A 41 -35.09 3.13 -30.15
N TYR A 42 -34.41 4.08 -30.79
CA TYR A 42 -35.06 5.28 -31.31
C TYR A 42 -34.48 5.60 -32.69
N ALA A 43 -35.39 5.66 -33.66
CA ALA A 43 -35.13 5.87 -35.06
C ALA A 43 -34.77 7.33 -35.36
N ASN A 44 -33.87 7.54 -36.31
CA ASN A 44 -34.08 8.59 -37.31
C ASN A 44 -33.40 8.23 -38.64
N ASN A 45 -34.22 8.24 -39.68
CA ASN A 45 -33.90 7.95 -41.07
C ASN A 45 -33.00 9.04 -41.68
N HIS A 46 -32.01 8.63 -42.47
CA HIS A 46 -31.84 9.19 -43.82
C HIS A 46 -31.09 8.23 -44.76
N ASN A 47 -31.78 7.92 -45.85
CA ASN A 47 -31.35 7.16 -47.03
C ASN A 47 -30.03 7.64 -47.62
N ARG A 48 -29.16 6.69 -48.02
CA ARG A 48 -28.44 6.75 -49.30
C ARG A 48 -28.05 5.36 -49.77
N SER A 49 -28.49 5.04 -50.99
CA SER A 49 -28.26 3.82 -51.72
C SER A 49 -26.86 3.79 -52.35
N SER A 50 -26.16 2.65 -52.29
CA SER A 50 -25.36 2.15 -53.42
C SER A 50 -24.95 0.68 -53.25
N LYS A 51 -25.46 -0.12 -54.21
CA LYS A 51 -24.99 -1.38 -54.79
C LYS A 51 -23.77 -2.07 -54.15
N PHE A 52 -24.03 -3.24 -53.56
CA PHE A 52 -23.03 -4.26 -53.26
C PHE A 52 -22.53 -4.94 -54.56
N ARG A 53 -21.21 -4.98 -54.74
CA ARG A 53 -20.48 -5.95 -55.57
C ARG A 53 -19.48 -6.62 -54.64
N THR A 54 -19.56 -7.93 -54.49
CA THR A 54 -18.58 -8.77 -53.82
C THR A 54 -17.31 -8.92 -54.67
N PRO A 55 -16.11 -8.70 -54.11
CA PRO A 55 -14.89 -9.30 -54.66
C PRO A 55 -14.45 -10.46 -53.79
N GLU A 56 -14.16 -11.58 -54.45
CA GLU A 56 -13.61 -12.81 -53.91
C GLU A 56 -12.29 -12.56 -53.16
N ALA A 57 -12.14 -13.17 -51.99
CA ALA A 57 -10.92 -13.12 -51.19
C ALA A 57 -9.88 -14.10 -51.77
N VAL A 58 -8.80 -13.56 -52.31
CA VAL A 58 -7.58 -14.32 -52.62
C VAL A 58 -6.83 -14.53 -51.30
N LEU A 59 -6.75 -15.79 -50.86
CA LEU A 59 -5.95 -16.23 -49.72
C LEU A 59 -4.47 -16.21 -50.10
N ASP A 60 -3.75 -15.20 -49.64
CA ASP A 60 -2.29 -15.13 -49.72
C ASP A 60 -1.70 -15.94 -48.56
N THR A 61 -1.20 -17.13 -48.84
CA THR A 61 -0.59 -18.04 -47.86
C THR A 61 0.89 -17.74 -47.71
N SER A 62 1.23 -16.68 -46.98
CA SER A 62 2.58 -16.52 -46.40
C SER A 62 2.56 -16.89 -44.92
N PRO A 63 3.48 -17.75 -44.43
CA PRO A 63 3.48 -18.16 -43.03
C PRO A 63 3.84 -16.97 -42.13
N ILE A 64 2.87 -16.49 -41.36
CA ILE A 64 3.09 -15.53 -40.27
C ILE A 64 3.75 -16.30 -39.12
N THR A 65 5.06 -16.16 -38.98
CA THR A 65 5.78 -16.59 -37.78
C THR A 65 5.27 -15.75 -36.60
N PRO A 66 4.75 -16.34 -35.51
CA PRO A 66 4.35 -15.57 -34.35
C PRO A 66 5.62 -15.10 -33.64
N THR A 67 6.02 -13.85 -33.85
CA THR A 67 6.99 -13.16 -32.99
C THR A 67 6.36 -13.04 -31.60
N ALA A 68 6.74 -13.94 -30.69
CA ALA A 68 6.42 -13.81 -29.28
C ALA A 68 7.03 -12.49 -28.77
N LEU A 69 6.19 -11.48 -28.56
CA LEU A 69 6.57 -10.25 -27.86
C LEU A 69 6.90 -10.61 -26.41
N THR A 70 8.16 -10.92 -26.12
CA THR A 70 8.64 -11.14 -24.76
C THR A 70 8.54 -9.83 -23.99
N THR A 71 7.65 -9.78 -22.99
CA THR A 71 7.56 -8.64 -22.06
C THR A 71 8.91 -8.41 -21.39
N PRO A 72 9.45 -7.18 -21.41
CA PRO A 72 10.75 -6.91 -20.81
C PRO A 72 10.71 -7.14 -19.29
N SER A 73 11.81 -7.68 -18.78
CA SER A 73 12.10 -7.80 -17.34
C SER A 73 12.22 -6.42 -16.69
N LEU A 74 12.12 -6.37 -15.36
CA LEU A 74 12.26 -5.12 -14.62
C LEU A 74 13.68 -4.55 -14.77
N ARG A 75 14.69 -5.42 -14.89
CA ARG A 75 16.07 -5.01 -15.17
C ARG A 75 16.21 -4.32 -16.51
N GLU A 76 15.67 -4.90 -17.59
CA GLU A 76 15.75 -4.31 -18.93
C GLU A 76 15.11 -2.91 -18.97
N LEU A 77 14.00 -2.71 -18.25
CA LEU A 77 13.37 -1.39 -18.12
C LEU A 77 14.24 -0.37 -17.37
N CYS A 78 15.04 -0.81 -16.41
CA CYS A 78 15.83 0.07 -15.52
C CYS A 78 17.30 0.23 -15.94
N GLN A 79 17.85 -0.69 -16.73
CA GLN A 79 19.27 -0.75 -17.11
C GLN A 79 19.86 0.55 -17.66
N PRO A 80 19.16 1.37 -18.48
CA PRO A 80 19.75 2.62 -18.98
C PRO A 80 19.83 3.74 -17.92
N HIS A 81 19.15 3.61 -16.78
CA HIS A 81 18.96 4.71 -15.84
C HIS A 81 19.46 4.40 -14.42
N VAL A 82 19.40 3.14 -14.00
CA VAL A 82 19.66 2.74 -12.61
C VAL A 82 21.06 2.11 -12.51
N PRO A 83 21.86 2.45 -11.48
CA PRO A 83 23.21 1.88 -11.31
C PRO A 83 23.21 0.35 -11.22
N GLN A 84 24.22 -0.29 -11.82
CA GLN A 84 24.32 -1.75 -11.92
C GLN A 84 24.21 -2.48 -10.57
N HIS A 85 24.81 -1.93 -9.51
CA HIS A 85 24.75 -2.54 -8.17
C HIS A 85 23.32 -2.59 -7.61
N ILE A 86 22.48 -1.59 -7.92
CA ILE A 86 21.07 -1.58 -7.53
C ILE A 86 20.28 -2.61 -8.34
N LEU A 87 20.55 -2.74 -9.64
CA LEU A 87 19.91 -3.74 -10.51
C LEU A 87 20.22 -5.17 -10.05
N GLN A 88 21.49 -5.46 -9.74
CA GLN A 88 21.89 -6.75 -9.20
C GLN A 88 21.20 -7.02 -7.86
N ARG A 89 21.19 -6.02 -6.95
CA ARG A 89 20.55 -6.16 -5.65
C ARG A 89 19.04 -6.40 -5.77
N MET A 90 18.39 -5.72 -6.71
CA MET A 90 16.98 -5.89 -7.02
C MET A 90 16.65 -7.33 -7.44
N GLU A 91 17.47 -7.95 -8.31
CA GLU A 91 17.32 -9.35 -8.70
C GLU A 91 17.58 -10.32 -7.54
N GLU A 92 18.61 -10.09 -6.71
CA GLU A 92 18.90 -10.91 -5.52
C GLU A 92 17.74 -10.92 -4.51
N ILE A 93 17.01 -9.82 -4.40
CA ILE A 93 15.81 -9.72 -3.55
C ILE A 93 14.63 -10.48 -4.17
N GLY A 94 14.66 -10.75 -5.48
CA GLY A 94 13.60 -11.44 -6.22
C GLY A 94 12.71 -10.53 -7.06
N TYR A 95 13.06 -9.26 -7.25
CA TYR A 95 12.29 -8.33 -8.09
C TYR A 95 12.67 -8.49 -9.57
N VAL A 96 12.15 -9.53 -10.21
CA VAL A 96 12.51 -9.90 -11.60
C VAL A 96 11.52 -9.34 -12.63
N MET A 97 10.22 -9.56 -12.41
CA MET A 97 9.17 -9.16 -13.34
C MET A 97 8.52 -7.83 -12.92
N PRO A 98 8.32 -6.87 -13.85
CA PRO A 98 7.73 -5.59 -13.52
C PRO A 98 6.22 -5.74 -13.31
N THR A 99 5.71 -5.11 -12.25
CA THR A 99 4.26 -4.97 -12.04
C THR A 99 3.65 -4.00 -13.07
N GLY A 100 2.32 -3.98 -13.20
CA GLY A 100 1.63 -3.06 -14.13
C GLY A 100 2.03 -1.60 -13.92
N ILE A 101 2.00 -1.12 -12.67
CA ILE A 101 2.40 0.26 -12.33
C ILE A 101 3.88 0.53 -12.61
N GLN A 102 4.77 -0.46 -12.46
CA GLN A 102 6.19 -0.30 -12.80
C GLN A 102 6.38 -0.16 -14.31
N ARG A 103 5.73 -1.02 -15.10
CA ARG A 103 5.81 -1.01 -16.56
C ARG A 103 5.33 0.31 -17.15
N GLU A 104 4.23 0.85 -16.63
CA GLU A 104 3.66 2.10 -17.14
C GLU A 104 4.37 3.34 -16.62
N ALA A 105 4.78 3.37 -15.34
CA ALA A 105 5.31 4.58 -14.73
C ALA A 105 6.79 4.84 -15.03
N LEU A 106 7.63 3.79 -15.04
CA LEU A 106 9.09 3.94 -15.15
C LEU A 106 9.54 4.76 -16.38
N PRO A 107 8.98 4.57 -17.59
CA PRO A 107 9.37 5.38 -18.75
C PRO A 107 9.17 6.89 -18.55
N TYR A 108 8.04 7.31 -17.98
CA TYR A 108 7.75 8.73 -17.70
C TYR A 108 8.60 9.27 -16.54
N LEU A 109 8.82 8.44 -15.52
CA LEU A 109 9.66 8.83 -14.40
C LEU A 109 11.10 9.07 -14.84
N PHE A 110 11.69 8.18 -15.64
CA PHE A 110 13.05 8.34 -16.14
C PHE A 110 13.20 9.47 -17.16
N SER A 111 12.11 9.88 -17.83
CA SER A 111 12.12 11.09 -18.67
C SER A 111 12.05 12.40 -17.88
N GLY A 112 12.08 12.36 -16.54
CA GLY A 112 12.08 13.55 -15.67
C GLY A 112 10.71 14.21 -15.46
N ARG A 113 9.62 13.54 -15.88
CA ARG A 113 8.24 14.04 -15.74
C ARG A 113 7.76 13.87 -14.30
N ASP A 114 7.05 14.87 -13.78
CA ASP A 114 6.31 14.70 -12.54
C ASP A 114 5.18 13.68 -12.76
N CYS A 115 4.90 12.84 -11.76
CA CYS A 115 3.93 11.76 -11.90
C CYS A 115 3.01 11.62 -10.70
N ILE A 116 1.78 11.20 -10.97
CA ILE A 116 0.82 10.73 -9.97
C ILE A 116 0.62 9.23 -10.21
N LEU A 117 1.18 8.42 -9.32
CA LEU A 117 1.09 6.97 -9.33
C LEU A 117 -0.18 6.56 -8.57
N HIS A 118 -1.21 6.17 -9.32
CA HIS A 118 -2.49 5.74 -8.78
C HIS A 118 -2.68 4.24 -9.06
N ALA A 119 -2.49 3.42 -8.04
CA ALA A 119 -2.62 1.96 -8.11
C ALA A 119 -2.77 1.38 -6.70
N GLN A 120 -3.44 0.24 -6.54
CA GLN A 120 -3.71 -0.37 -5.24
C GLN A 120 -2.47 -0.63 -4.36
N THR A 121 -2.66 -0.82 -3.06
CA THR A 121 -1.58 -1.26 -2.16
C THR A 121 -1.01 -2.60 -2.61
N GLY A 122 0.30 -2.81 -2.48
CA GLY A 122 0.97 -4.02 -2.98
C GLY A 122 1.30 -4.01 -4.49
N SER A 123 0.82 -3.04 -5.27
CA SER A 123 1.14 -2.91 -6.70
C SER A 123 2.62 -2.60 -7.02
N GLY A 124 3.45 -2.30 -6.01
CA GLY A 124 4.87 -2.03 -6.21
C GLY A 124 5.27 -0.57 -6.36
N LYS A 125 4.37 0.40 -6.06
CA LYS A 125 4.63 1.86 -6.10
C LYS A 125 5.93 2.27 -5.38
N THR A 126 6.18 1.69 -4.20
CA THR A 126 7.38 1.96 -3.40
C THR A 126 8.66 1.64 -4.15
N LEU A 127 8.73 0.45 -4.75
CA LEU A 127 9.90 0.08 -5.56
C LEU A 127 10.03 0.99 -6.78
N THR A 128 8.92 1.35 -7.44
CA THR A 128 8.90 2.24 -8.61
C THR A 128 9.59 3.58 -8.32
N TYR A 129 9.19 4.29 -7.26
CA TYR A 129 9.82 5.58 -6.96
C TYR A 129 11.22 5.46 -6.35
N LEU A 130 11.55 4.34 -5.68
CA LEU A 130 12.91 4.10 -5.21
C LEU A 130 13.89 3.87 -6.37
N LEU A 131 13.47 3.18 -7.43
CA LEU A 131 14.25 3.03 -8.66
C LEU A 131 14.48 4.38 -9.35
N LEU A 132 13.47 5.24 -9.39
CA LEU A 132 13.64 6.63 -9.84
C LEU A 132 14.67 7.37 -8.98
N ILE A 133 14.58 7.30 -7.65
CA ILE A 133 15.54 7.94 -6.75
C ILE A 133 16.96 7.47 -7.08
N HIS A 134 17.18 6.16 -7.19
CA HIS A 134 18.49 5.61 -7.51
C HIS A 134 19.04 6.01 -8.89
N SER A 135 18.17 6.36 -9.85
CA SER A 135 18.60 6.89 -11.15
C SER A 135 19.10 8.34 -11.12
N LEU A 136 18.73 9.12 -10.09
CA LEU A 136 19.00 10.57 -10.03
C LEU A 136 20.05 10.98 -9.01
N ILE A 137 20.24 10.16 -7.96
CA ILE A 137 21.14 10.49 -6.85
C ILE A 137 22.60 10.18 -7.16
N ASN A 138 23.50 10.93 -6.53
CA ASN A 138 24.92 10.64 -6.51
C ASN A 138 25.40 10.42 -5.06
N ALA A 139 25.66 9.16 -4.71
CA ALA A 139 26.09 8.76 -3.35
C ALA A 139 27.47 9.31 -2.93
N ALA A 140 28.28 9.82 -3.87
CA ALA A 140 29.55 10.47 -3.53
C ALA A 140 29.35 11.85 -2.88
N LYS A 141 28.21 12.52 -3.15
CA LYS A 141 27.91 13.85 -2.61
C LYS A 141 27.21 13.76 -1.25
N SER A 142 27.78 14.46 -0.27
CA SER A 142 27.24 14.57 1.09
C SER A 142 26.14 15.63 1.15
N SER A 143 24.98 15.32 0.56
CA SER A 143 23.82 16.21 0.53
C SER A 143 22.52 15.41 0.38
N VAL A 144 21.42 15.97 0.87
CA VAL A 144 20.08 15.38 0.73
C VAL A 144 19.58 15.58 -0.68
N GLN A 145 19.54 14.51 -1.47
CA GLN A 145 19.16 14.56 -2.88
C GLN A 145 17.76 14.02 -3.14
N ALA A 146 17.24 13.19 -2.24
CA ALA A 146 15.89 12.63 -2.32
C ALA A 146 15.15 12.73 -0.99
N LEU A 147 13.88 13.10 -1.07
CA LEU A 147 12.97 13.17 0.06
C LEU A 147 11.73 12.32 -0.20
N VAL A 148 11.39 11.43 0.72
CA VAL A 148 10.12 10.68 0.72
C VAL A 148 9.29 11.12 1.91
N VAL A 149 8.14 11.73 1.65
CA VAL A 149 7.19 12.19 2.66
C VAL A 149 6.10 11.14 2.84
N VAL A 150 5.85 10.75 4.10
CA VAL A 150 4.86 9.73 4.46
C VAL A 150 3.88 10.26 5.53
N PRO A 151 2.62 9.79 5.58
CA PRO A 151 1.64 10.19 6.60
C PRO A 151 1.94 9.65 8.00
N THR A 152 2.49 8.44 8.09
CA THR A 152 2.66 7.71 9.36
C THR A 152 4.09 7.28 9.57
N ARG A 153 4.43 7.12 10.85
CA ARG A 153 5.74 6.66 11.28
C ARG A 153 5.99 5.22 10.82
N GLU A 154 4.97 4.38 10.88
CA GLU A 154 5.02 2.97 10.54
C GLU A 154 5.30 2.78 9.04
N LEU A 155 4.61 3.54 8.17
CA LEU A 155 4.92 3.53 6.75
C LEU A 155 6.34 4.02 6.49
N GLY A 156 6.77 5.09 7.18
CA GLY A 156 8.13 5.58 7.07
C GLY A 156 9.20 4.54 7.43
N MET A 157 8.95 3.71 8.44
CA MET A 157 9.83 2.59 8.77
C MET A 157 9.86 1.53 7.66
N GLN A 158 8.71 1.18 7.08
CA GLN A 158 8.63 0.22 5.98
C GLN A 158 9.40 0.72 4.76
N VAL A 159 9.11 1.94 4.31
CA VAL A 159 9.80 2.56 3.15
C VAL A 159 11.30 2.63 3.40
N THR A 160 11.72 3.03 4.61
CA THR A 160 13.14 3.05 4.99
C THR A 160 13.78 1.67 4.91
N LYS A 161 13.08 0.62 5.37
CA LYS A 161 13.56 -0.77 5.30
C LYS A 161 13.77 -1.20 3.85
N VAL A 162 12.81 -0.94 2.97
CA VAL A 162 12.91 -1.26 1.54
C VAL A 162 14.06 -0.50 0.90
N ALA A 163 14.16 0.82 1.14
CA ALA A 163 15.24 1.65 0.61
C ALA A 163 16.63 1.14 1.05
N ARG A 164 16.80 0.78 2.33
CA ARG A 164 18.06 0.21 2.84
C ARG A 164 18.37 -1.16 2.28
N THR A 165 17.36 -2.00 2.08
CA THR A 165 17.53 -3.34 1.51
C THR A 165 18.00 -3.25 0.06
N LEU A 166 17.46 -2.29 -0.70
CA LEU A 166 17.82 -2.01 -2.09
C LEU A 166 19.22 -1.36 -2.21
N ALA A 167 19.58 -0.50 -1.27
CA ALA A 167 20.90 0.15 -1.22
C ALA A 167 22.02 -0.70 -0.59
N ALA A 168 21.71 -1.89 -0.09
CA ALA A 168 22.69 -2.80 0.50
C ALA A 168 23.68 -3.30 -0.57
N LYS A 169 24.93 -3.56 -0.15
CA LYS A 169 25.95 -4.08 -1.06
C LYS A 169 25.50 -5.45 -1.62
N PRO A 170 25.55 -5.65 -2.95
CA PRO A 170 25.26 -6.96 -3.55
C PRO A 170 26.24 -8.03 -3.05
N THR A 171 25.81 -9.28 -3.11
CA THR A 171 26.69 -10.40 -2.76
C THR A 171 27.79 -10.57 -3.82
N GLY A 172 29.03 -10.78 -3.38
CA GLY A 172 30.17 -11.05 -4.29
C GLY A 172 30.81 -9.83 -4.97
N VAL A 173 30.35 -8.60 -4.74
CA VAL A 173 30.98 -7.39 -5.31
C VAL A 173 32.05 -6.84 -4.36
N VAL A 174 33.32 -7.00 -4.75
CA VAL A 174 34.48 -6.41 -4.07
C VAL A 174 34.74 -5.04 -4.71
N GLY A 175 34.24 -3.97 -4.09
CA GLY A 175 34.46 -2.60 -4.56
C GLY A 175 34.16 -1.56 -3.47
N GLU A 176 34.97 -0.51 -3.42
CA GLU A 176 34.80 0.66 -2.55
C GLU A 176 33.73 1.62 -3.10
N HIS A 177 32.49 1.13 -3.29
CA HIS A 177 31.38 2.04 -3.53
C HIS A 177 30.91 2.63 -2.20
N LYS A 178 30.97 3.97 -2.10
CA LYS A 178 30.41 4.70 -0.95
C LYS A 178 28.92 4.40 -0.87
N SER A 179 28.49 3.82 0.25
CA SER A 179 27.12 3.39 0.46
C SER A 179 26.16 4.58 0.46
N CYS A 180 25.05 4.47 -0.27
CA CYS A 180 23.96 5.44 -0.21
C CYS A 180 23.42 5.52 1.23
N SER A 181 23.56 6.68 1.87
CA SER A 181 23.12 6.88 3.25
C SER A 181 21.63 7.24 3.30
N ILE A 182 20.88 6.54 4.17
CA ILE A 182 19.43 6.65 4.27
C ILE A 182 19.02 6.93 5.72
N MET A 183 18.38 8.06 5.94
CA MET A 183 17.89 8.49 7.25
C MET A 183 16.36 8.45 7.31
N ALA A 184 15.84 7.96 8.44
CA ALA A 184 14.43 8.08 8.80
C ALA A 184 14.23 9.23 9.79
N LEU A 185 13.44 10.21 9.41
CA LEU A 185 13.03 11.37 10.20
C LEU A 185 11.54 11.25 10.54
N LEU A 186 11.24 10.44 11.54
CA LEU A 186 9.86 10.07 11.86
C LEU A 186 9.44 10.61 13.22
N ASP A 187 8.14 10.86 13.39
CA ASP A 187 7.55 11.38 14.63
C ASP A 187 7.91 10.52 15.85
N GLY A 188 8.06 11.16 17.01
CA GLY A 188 8.43 10.49 18.28
C GLY A 188 9.92 10.11 18.41
N GLY A 189 10.75 10.37 17.40
CA GLY A 189 12.21 10.23 17.51
C GLY A 189 12.89 11.40 18.25
N THR A 190 14.10 11.18 18.77
CA THR A 190 14.90 12.24 19.39
C THR A 190 15.47 13.18 18.32
N LEU A 191 14.69 14.18 17.91
CA LEU A 191 15.05 15.18 16.89
C LEU A 191 16.41 15.85 17.13
N LYS A 192 16.87 15.95 18.39
CA LYS A 192 18.20 16.47 18.73
C LYS A 192 19.32 15.60 18.11
N ARG A 193 19.22 14.27 18.19
CA ARG A 193 20.23 13.34 17.64
C ARG A 193 20.21 13.36 16.11
N GLN A 194 19.02 13.38 15.51
CA GLN A 194 18.85 13.48 14.05
C GLN A 194 19.42 14.79 13.51
N LYS A 195 19.22 15.91 14.23
CA LYS A 195 19.82 17.22 13.87
C LYS A 195 21.34 17.17 13.87
N THR A 196 21.97 16.61 14.91
CA THR A 196 23.44 16.51 14.97
C THR A 196 23.97 15.65 13.82
N TRP A 197 23.31 14.52 13.53
CA TRP A 197 23.72 13.65 12.44
C TRP A 197 23.55 14.28 11.06
N LEU A 198 22.43 14.97 10.81
CA LEU A 198 22.19 15.72 9.57
C LEU A 198 23.26 16.78 9.30
N LYS A 199 23.78 17.42 10.36
CA LYS A 199 24.84 18.43 10.24
C LYS A 199 26.22 17.82 10.03
N ALA A 200 26.52 16.69 10.67
CA ALA A 200 27.82 16.04 10.57
C ALA A 200 27.98 15.30 9.23
N GLU A 201 26.98 14.51 8.85
CA GLU A 201 26.98 13.70 7.63
C GLU A 201 25.57 13.68 7.01
N PRO A 202 25.26 14.65 6.13
CA PRO A 202 23.99 14.68 5.42
C PRO A 202 23.71 13.36 4.68
N PRO A 203 22.56 12.73 4.92
CA PRO A 203 22.17 11.51 4.23
C PRO A 203 21.77 11.81 2.78
N THR A 204 21.99 10.88 1.86
CA THR A 204 21.57 11.04 0.46
C THR A 204 20.04 11.00 0.31
N ILE A 205 19.38 10.10 1.05
CA ILE A 205 17.92 9.92 1.05
C ILE A 205 17.37 10.15 2.45
N VAL A 206 16.30 10.93 2.56
CA VAL A 206 15.53 11.11 3.79
C VAL A 206 14.11 10.60 3.59
N VAL A 207 13.65 9.73 4.48
CA VAL A 207 12.25 9.33 4.61
C VAL A 207 11.68 10.01 5.85
N ALA A 208 10.64 10.83 5.70
CA ALA A 208 10.15 11.67 6.79
C ALA A 208 8.63 11.68 6.92
N THR A 209 8.14 11.70 8.16
CA THR A 209 6.74 12.06 8.42
C THR A 209 6.52 13.55 8.18
N VAL A 210 5.32 13.91 7.71
CA VAL A 210 4.95 15.32 7.42
C VAL A 210 5.24 16.23 8.62
N GLY A 211 4.89 15.80 9.84
CA GLY A 211 5.08 16.58 11.07
C GLY A 211 6.55 16.85 11.39
N SER A 212 7.36 15.80 11.51
CA SER A 212 8.79 15.92 11.80
C SER A 212 9.55 16.73 10.75
N LEU A 213 9.23 16.53 9.46
CA LEU A 213 9.84 17.29 8.38
C LEU A 213 9.52 18.79 8.49
N CYS A 214 8.24 19.15 8.64
CA CYS A 214 7.84 20.55 8.83
C CYS A 214 8.56 21.19 10.01
N GLN A 215 8.65 20.49 11.14
CA GLN A 215 9.33 21.02 12.33
C GLN A 215 10.83 21.27 12.08
N MET A 216 11.50 20.43 11.29
CA MET A 216 12.91 20.66 10.95
C MET A 216 13.12 21.84 10.01
N LEU A 217 12.22 22.00 9.03
CA LEU A 217 12.19 23.11 8.08
C LEU A 217 11.89 24.44 8.77
N GLU A 218 10.88 24.49 9.64
CA GLU A 218 10.50 25.68 10.42
C GLU A 218 11.62 26.14 11.36
N ARG A 219 12.46 25.22 11.83
CA ARG A 219 13.63 25.52 12.67
C ARG A 219 14.89 25.83 11.87
N HIS A 220 14.82 25.86 10.54
CA HIS A 220 15.97 26.03 9.63
C HIS A 220 17.12 25.05 9.91
N THR A 221 16.79 23.83 10.34
CA THR A 221 17.78 22.77 10.62
C THR A 221 17.93 21.78 9.47
N PHE A 222 17.09 21.92 8.45
CA PHE A 222 17.04 21.13 7.23
C PHE A 222 16.68 22.07 6.07
N SER A 223 17.27 21.87 4.89
CA SER A 223 16.95 22.61 3.66
C SER A 223 16.65 21.63 2.52
N LEU A 224 15.73 22.00 1.64
CA LEU A 224 15.33 21.22 0.46
C LEU A 224 16.03 21.68 -0.82
N GLU A 225 16.98 22.60 -0.75
CA GLU A 225 17.63 23.21 -1.94
C GLU A 225 18.33 22.19 -2.86
N THR A 226 18.90 21.14 -2.27
CA THR A 226 19.64 20.10 -3.02
C THR A 226 18.77 18.90 -3.41
N VAL A 227 17.49 18.90 -3.02
CA VAL A 227 16.55 17.81 -3.31
C VAL A 227 16.16 17.83 -4.77
N ARG A 228 16.52 16.76 -5.48
CA ARG A 228 16.22 16.55 -6.91
C ARG A 228 14.90 15.83 -7.12
N VAL A 229 14.47 15.03 -6.14
CA VAL A 229 13.24 14.24 -6.21
C VAL A 229 12.51 14.28 -4.87
N LEU A 230 11.23 14.64 -4.93
CA LEU A 230 10.32 14.66 -3.79
C LEU A 230 9.16 13.71 -4.04
N ILE A 231 9.05 12.70 -3.19
CA ILE A 231 7.98 11.71 -3.21
C ILE A 231 7.00 12.03 -2.07
N VAL A 232 5.70 11.94 -2.34
CA VAL A 232 4.66 11.97 -1.32
C VAL A 232 3.86 10.67 -1.43
N ASP A 233 4.03 9.78 -0.46
CA ASP A 233 3.39 8.47 -0.42
C ASP A 233 2.12 8.49 0.44
N GLU A 234 1.16 7.62 0.13
CA GLU A 234 -0.19 7.56 0.72
C GLU A 234 -0.87 8.94 0.84
N VAL A 235 -1.00 9.61 -0.32
CA VAL A 235 -1.62 10.95 -0.41
C VAL A 235 -3.05 10.96 0.14
N ASP A 236 -3.84 9.92 -0.12
CA ASP A 236 -5.18 9.74 0.44
C ASP A 236 -5.18 9.84 1.98
N CYS A 237 -4.24 9.17 2.63
CA CYS A 237 -4.09 9.22 4.08
C CYS A 237 -3.73 10.63 4.57
N ILE A 238 -2.82 11.33 3.88
CA ILE A 238 -2.44 12.71 4.26
C ILE A 238 -3.65 13.65 4.14
N PHE A 239 -4.47 13.47 3.10
CA PHE A 239 -5.61 14.34 2.81
C PHE A 239 -6.79 14.15 3.77
N ASN A 240 -6.82 13.06 4.54
CA ASN A 240 -7.78 12.86 5.62
C ASN A 240 -7.53 13.78 6.84
N SER A 241 -6.36 14.41 6.94
CA SER A 241 -6.01 15.31 8.05
C SER A 241 -5.72 16.73 7.57
N SER A 242 -6.61 17.68 7.89
CA SER A 242 -6.44 19.09 7.52
C SER A 242 -5.11 19.68 7.99
N LYS A 243 -4.64 19.27 9.17
CA LYS A 243 -3.32 19.66 9.70
C LYS A 243 -2.21 19.15 8.79
N GLN A 244 -2.20 17.87 8.43
CA GLN A 244 -1.17 17.32 7.54
C GLN A 244 -1.23 17.94 6.14
N VAL A 245 -2.41 18.18 5.59
CA VAL A 245 -2.59 18.89 4.31
C VAL A 245 -1.96 20.28 4.35
N SER A 246 -2.21 21.05 5.41
CA SER A 246 -1.62 22.39 5.55
C SER A 246 -0.10 22.36 5.61
N SER A 247 0.47 21.40 6.34
CA SER A 247 1.91 21.15 6.45
C SER A 247 2.52 20.71 5.12
N LEU A 248 1.88 19.77 4.41
CA LEU A 248 2.32 19.31 3.10
C LEU A 248 2.33 20.45 2.07
N ARG A 249 1.28 21.30 2.08
CA ARG A 249 1.23 22.48 1.21
C ARG A 249 2.43 23.40 1.44
N LYS A 250 2.79 23.69 2.70
CA LYS A 250 3.99 24.48 3.02
C LYS A 250 5.27 23.83 2.49
N ILE A 251 5.43 22.51 2.64
CA ILE A 251 6.58 21.77 2.10
C ILE A 251 6.69 21.95 0.59
N LEU A 252 5.57 21.77 -0.12
CA LEU A 252 5.53 21.78 -1.59
C LEU A 252 5.69 23.17 -2.21
N THR A 253 5.29 24.25 -1.51
CA THR A 253 5.25 25.61 -2.06
C THR A 253 6.18 26.61 -1.37
N SER A 254 6.32 26.54 -0.05
CA SER A 254 7.12 27.52 0.72
C SER A 254 8.57 27.08 0.88
N TYR A 255 8.82 25.79 1.06
CA TYR A 255 10.17 25.26 1.33
C TYR A 255 10.87 24.69 0.09
N SER A 256 10.16 24.53 -1.02
CA SER A 256 10.71 23.96 -2.24
C SER A 256 9.97 24.46 -3.48
N SER A 257 10.67 24.60 -4.61
CA SER A 257 10.07 24.98 -5.90
C SER A 257 9.96 23.80 -6.85
N CYS A 258 8.80 23.59 -7.48
CA CYS A 258 8.56 22.46 -8.39
C CYS A 258 9.46 22.49 -9.64
N ASN A 259 10.05 23.64 -9.98
CA ASN A 259 11.00 23.77 -11.09
C ASN A 259 12.38 23.17 -10.78
N ASN A 260 12.72 22.99 -9.50
CA ASN A 260 14.06 22.54 -9.08
C ASN A 260 14.12 21.03 -8.79
N ARG A 261 12.99 20.34 -8.88
CA ARG A 261 12.86 18.92 -8.52
C ARG A 261 11.87 18.20 -9.43
N GLN A 262 11.92 16.89 -9.40
CA GLN A 262 10.84 16.03 -9.88
C GLN A 262 9.93 15.67 -8.70
N THR A 263 8.62 15.81 -8.87
CA THR A 263 7.62 15.49 -7.84
C THR A 263 6.84 14.25 -8.23
N VAL A 264 6.73 13.30 -7.32
CA VAL A 264 5.91 12.09 -7.50
C VAL A 264 4.93 11.94 -6.35
N PHE A 265 3.65 11.88 -6.67
CA PHE A 265 2.60 11.50 -5.73
C PHE A 265 2.29 10.02 -5.90
N ALA A 266 2.26 9.26 -4.80
CA ALA A 266 1.86 7.85 -4.82
C ALA A 266 0.66 7.67 -3.91
N SER A 267 -0.40 7.04 -4.43
CA SER A 267 -1.61 6.78 -3.65
C SER A 267 -2.32 5.52 -4.11
N ALA A 268 -2.95 4.82 -3.16
CA ALA A 268 -3.82 3.69 -3.48
C ALA A 268 -5.14 4.15 -4.08
N SER A 269 -5.65 5.27 -3.59
CA SER A 269 -6.88 5.89 -4.06
C SER A 269 -6.70 7.41 -4.15
N ILE A 270 -7.36 8.04 -5.12
CA ILE A 270 -7.45 9.51 -5.20
C ILE A 270 -8.89 9.86 -5.58
N PRO A 271 -9.78 10.11 -4.60
CA PRO A 271 -11.11 10.62 -4.87
C PRO A 271 -11.02 11.90 -5.71
N GLN A 272 -11.81 11.98 -6.79
CA GLN A 272 -11.74 13.10 -7.74
C GLN A 272 -10.32 13.34 -8.29
N HIS A 273 -9.61 12.29 -8.72
CA HIS A 273 -8.24 12.39 -9.26
C HIS A 273 -8.04 13.52 -10.28
N ASN A 274 -9.00 13.79 -11.17
CA ASN A 274 -8.95 14.93 -12.09
C ASN A 274 -8.84 16.28 -11.37
N ARG A 275 -9.60 16.46 -10.28
CA ARG A 275 -9.51 17.65 -9.45
C ARG A 275 -8.17 17.71 -8.72
N PHE A 276 -7.68 16.59 -8.21
CA PHE A 276 -6.37 16.52 -7.57
C PHE A 276 -5.23 16.89 -8.53
N ILE A 277 -5.26 16.41 -9.78
CA ILE A 277 -4.30 16.77 -10.84
C ILE A 277 -4.36 18.27 -11.11
N HIS A 278 -5.56 18.81 -11.32
CA HIS A 278 -5.78 20.23 -11.55
C HIS A 278 -5.20 21.07 -10.40
N ASP A 279 -5.53 20.72 -9.15
CA ASP A 279 -5.06 21.45 -7.97
C ASP A 279 -3.54 21.33 -7.80
N SER A 280 -2.95 20.17 -8.13
CA SER A 280 -1.49 19.96 -8.10
C SER A 280 -0.75 20.91 -9.05
N VAL A 281 -1.29 21.14 -10.24
CA VAL A 281 -0.71 22.08 -11.22
C VAL A 281 -0.96 23.53 -10.80
N GLN A 282 -2.22 23.88 -10.48
CA GLN A 282 -2.60 25.25 -10.12
C GLN A 282 -1.87 25.77 -8.89
N GLN A 283 -1.70 24.91 -7.88
CA GLN A 283 -1.01 25.25 -6.64
C GLN A 283 0.52 25.09 -6.75
N LYS A 284 1.04 24.79 -7.95
CA LYS A 284 2.47 24.62 -8.25
C LYS A 284 3.14 23.53 -7.40
N TRP A 285 2.43 22.46 -7.10
CA TRP A 285 3.00 21.27 -6.45
C TRP A 285 3.83 20.46 -7.45
N THR A 286 3.37 20.42 -8.70
CA THR A 286 4.04 19.77 -9.83
C THR A 286 4.28 20.77 -10.97
N LYS A 287 5.05 20.34 -11.96
CA LYS A 287 5.12 20.95 -13.29
C LYS A 287 3.79 20.78 -14.05
N ARG A 288 3.64 21.55 -15.14
CA ARG A 288 2.41 21.58 -15.95
C ARG A 288 2.16 20.29 -16.73
N ASP A 289 3.20 19.54 -17.04
CA ASP A 289 3.19 18.32 -17.85
C ASP A 289 3.13 17.04 -17.00
N VAL A 290 2.65 17.14 -15.76
CA VAL A 290 2.46 16.00 -14.84
C VAL A 290 1.64 14.89 -15.49
N VAL A 291 2.09 13.64 -15.32
CA VAL A 291 1.42 12.45 -15.86
C VAL A 291 0.68 11.73 -14.76
N HIS A 292 -0.62 11.48 -14.97
CA HIS A 292 -1.38 10.58 -14.11
C HIS A 292 -1.28 9.16 -14.67
N ILE A 293 -0.53 8.30 -13.98
CA ILE A 293 -0.47 6.87 -14.29
C ILE A 293 -1.48 6.17 -13.40
N HIS A 294 -2.55 5.70 -14.01
CA HIS A 294 -3.65 5.05 -13.32
C HIS A 294 -3.73 3.59 -13.74
N VAL A 295 -3.11 2.72 -12.94
CA VAL A 295 -3.23 1.27 -13.10
C VAL A 295 -4.35 0.81 -12.21
N SER A 296 -5.56 0.97 -12.72
CA SER A 296 -6.76 0.32 -12.21
C SER A 296 -7.09 -0.82 -13.15
N ALA A 297 -6.76 -2.04 -12.75
CA ALA A 297 -7.80 -3.03 -12.92
C ALA A 297 -8.78 -2.70 -11.78
N VAL A 298 -10.03 -2.31 -12.10
CA VAL A 298 -11.10 -2.56 -11.13
C VAL A 298 -11.21 -4.09 -11.09
N GLU A 299 -10.25 -4.71 -10.42
CA GLU A 299 -10.35 -6.10 -10.05
C GLU A 299 -11.43 -6.11 -8.97
N PRO A 300 -12.52 -6.86 -9.16
CA PRO A 300 -13.48 -7.04 -8.08
C PRO A 300 -12.72 -7.50 -6.82
N MET A 301 -13.26 -7.14 -5.66
CA MET A 301 -12.71 -7.61 -4.38
C MET A 301 -12.41 -9.12 -4.49
N PRO A 302 -11.30 -9.62 -3.89
CA PRO A 302 -10.89 -11.00 -4.06
C PRO A 302 -12.07 -11.94 -3.88
N SER A 303 -12.33 -12.85 -4.83
CA SER A 303 -13.55 -13.67 -4.82
C SER A 303 -13.72 -14.57 -3.59
N ARG A 304 -12.64 -14.77 -2.82
CA ARG A 304 -12.61 -15.50 -1.55
C ARG A 304 -12.85 -14.63 -0.31
N LEU A 305 -13.04 -13.32 -0.50
CA LEU A 305 -13.31 -12.37 0.56
C LEU A 305 -14.82 -12.22 0.73
N TYR A 306 -15.35 -12.75 1.83
CA TYR A 306 -16.76 -12.67 2.13
C TYR A 306 -17.08 -11.39 2.91
N HIS A 307 -17.95 -10.57 2.34
CA HIS A 307 -18.42 -9.35 2.96
C HIS A 307 -19.77 -9.62 3.63
N ARG A 308 -19.86 -9.32 4.92
CA ARG A 308 -21.04 -9.54 5.76
C ARG A 308 -21.38 -8.28 6.54
N PHE A 309 -22.63 -8.10 6.91
CA PHE A 309 -23.02 -7.05 7.84
C PHE A 309 -24.10 -7.51 8.80
N ILE A 310 -24.20 -6.84 9.94
CA ILE A 310 -25.29 -7.03 10.89
C ILE A 310 -25.85 -5.70 11.34
N ARG A 311 -27.18 -5.63 11.41
CA ARG A 311 -27.91 -4.47 11.91
C ARG A 311 -28.12 -4.63 13.42
N CYS A 312 -27.60 -3.70 14.21
CA CYS A 312 -27.89 -3.66 15.63
C CYS A 312 -27.95 -2.22 16.16
N GLU A 313 -28.63 -2.03 17.28
CA GLU A 313 -28.63 -0.75 17.98
C GLU A 313 -27.25 -0.46 18.58
N THR A 314 -26.89 0.83 18.68
CA THR A 314 -25.61 1.27 19.25
C THR A 314 -25.30 0.65 20.61
N LYS A 315 -26.33 0.49 21.47
CA LYS A 315 -26.20 -0.10 22.81
C LYS A 315 -25.86 -1.59 22.78
N ARG A 316 -26.22 -2.30 21.71
CA ARG A 316 -26.00 -3.75 21.56
C ARG A 316 -24.71 -4.10 20.82
N LYS A 317 -24.01 -3.13 20.20
CA LYS A 317 -22.78 -3.37 19.42
C LYS A 317 -21.74 -4.24 20.15
N LEU A 318 -21.48 -3.99 21.44
CA LEU A 318 -20.51 -4.78 22.22
C LEU A 318 -20.91 -6.26 22.35
N GLN A 319 -22.18 -6.52 22.69
CA GLN A 319 -22.72 -7.87 22.81
C GLN A 319 -22.78 -8.58 21.45
N THR A 320 -23.15 -7.85 20.40
CA THR A 320 -23.15 -8.33 19.02
C THR A 320 -21.75 -8.75 18.59
N LEU A 321 -20.73 -7.92 18.85
CA LEU A 321 -19.34 -8.26 18.53
C LEU A 321 -18.89 -9.51 19.28
N LEU A 322 -19.20 -9.63 20.58
CA LEU A 322 -18.84 -10.82 21.37
C LEU A 322 -19.47 -12.09 20.78
N SER A 323 -20.75 -12.02 20.40
CA SER A 323 -21.47 -13.13 19.77
C SER A 323 -20.83 -13.53 18.44
N LEU A 324 -20.46 -12.54 17.61
CA LEU A 324 -19.75 -12.78 16.34
C LEU A 324 -18.39 -13.43 16.54
N LEU A 325 -17.60 -12.97 17.51
CA LEU A 325 -16.28 -13.55 17.82
C LEU A 325 -16.41 -15.01 18.28
N GLN A 326 -17.45 -15.33 19.04
CA GLN A 326 -17.74 -16.70 19.47
C GLN A 326 -18.22 -17.60 18.33
N SER A 327 -19.07 -17.08 17.44
CA SER A 327 -19.60 -17.85 16.31
C SER A 327 -18.59 -18.06 15.19
N ASP A 328 -17.81 -17.02 14.87
CA ASP A 328 -16.83 -17.06 13.79
C ASP A 328 -15.55 -17.82 14.19
N ALA A 329 -15.23 -17.86 15.50
CA ALA A 329 -14.02 -18.49 16.06
C ALA A 329 -12.73 -18.16 15.26
N PRO A 330 -12.37 -16.87 15.12
CA PRO A 330 -11.30 -16.46 14.22
C PRO A 330 -9.93 -16.98 14.66
N GLU A 331 -9.06 -17.34 13.71
CA GLU A 331 -7.64 -17.63 14.01
C GLU A 331 -6.87 -16.35 14.38
N SER A 332 -7.21 -15.25 13.71
CA SER A 332 -6.69 -13.92 13.96
C SER A 332 -7.67 -12.87 13.43
N GLY A 333 -7.87 -11.79 14.17
CA GLY A 333 -8.85 -10.77 13.83
C GLY A 333 -8.36 -9.35 14.07
N ILE A 334 -8.87 -8.41 13.29
CA ILE A 334 -8.73 -6.97 13.55
C ILE A 334 -10.11 -6.34 13.73
N ILE A 335 -10.28 -5.58 14.80
CA ILE A 335 -11.53 -4.90 15.15
C ILE A 335 -11.29 -3.41 15.01
N PHE A 336 -11.87 -2.81 13.96
CA PHE A 336 -11.75 -1.40 13.68
C PHE A 336 -12.81 -0.58 14.42
N VAL A 337 -12.33 0.37 15.22
CA VAL A 337 -13.13 1.31 15.98
C VAL A 337 -12.87 2.71 15.45
N ALA A 338 -13.93 3.51 15.31
CA ALA A 338 -13.79 4.87 14.84
C ALA A 338 -13.03 5.72 15.88
N GLU A 339 -12.17 6.62 15.40
CA GLU A 339 -11.50 7.55 16.29
C GLU A 339 -12.53 8.50 16.92
N GLN A 340 -12.39 8.73 18.23
CA GLN A 340 -13.26 9.68 18.91
C GLN A 340 -13.10 11.10 18.37
N SER A 341 -14.22 11.82 18.27
CA SER A 341 -14.19 13.24 17.92
C SER A 341 -13.50 14.08 19.00
N GLU A 342 -12.88 15.20 18.61
CA GLU A 342 -12.29 16.16 19.55
C GLU A 342 -13.30 16.70 20.58
N LYS A 343 -14.58 16.80 20.20
CA LYS A 343 -15.67 17.20 21.12
C LYS A 343 -15.90 16.12 22.18
N SER A 344 -15.92 14.85 21.79
CA SER A 344 -16.06 13.72 22.70
C SER A 344 -14.88 13.61 23.66
N LYS A 345 -13.65 13.89 23.17
CA LYS A 345 -12.42 13.93 23.98
C LYS A 345 -12.50 15.03 25.05
N LYS A 346 -12.91 16.24 24.68
CA LYS A 346 -13.06 17.37 25.63
C LYS A 346 -14.15 17.13 26.68
N ALA A 347 -15.14 16.30 26.38
CA ALA A 347 -16.19 15.90 27.31
C ALA A 347 -15.75 14.76 28.27
N GLY A 348 -14.48 14.32 28.24
CA GLY A 348 -13.95 13.31 29.16
C GLY A 348 -14.48 11.89 28.93
N LYS A 349 -15.09 11.61 27.77
CA LYS A 349 -15.54 10.24 27.44
C LYS A 349 -14.31 9.35 27.18
N ALA A 350 -14.24 8.20 27.84
CA ALA A 350 -13.18 7.22 27.60
C ALA A 350 -13.15 6.80 26.12
N PRO A 351 -11.96 6.58 25.51
CA PRO A 351 -11.83 6.09 24.13
C PRO A 351 -12.72 4.86 23.89
N SER A 352 -13.41 4.82 22.75
CA SER A 352 -14.23 3.66 22.37
C SER A 352 -13.37 2.39 22.27
N THR A 353 -12.10 2.53 21.90
CA THR A 353 -11.08 1.48 21.88
C THR A 353 -10.74 0.92 23.26
N SER A 354 -10.53 1.77 24.28
CA SER A 354 -10.18 1.31 25.64
C SER A 354 -11.34 0.59 26.30
N LEU A 355 -12.56 1.15 26.19
CA LEU A 355 -13.77 0.50 26.70
C LEU A 355 -13.99 -0.87 26.05
N LEU A 356 -13.75 -0.97 24.74
CA LEU A 356 -13.88 -2.22 24.02
C LEU A 356 -12.83 -3.24 24.46
N ILE A 357 -11.58 -2.83 24.66
CA ILE A 357 -10.53 -3.74 25.16
C ILE A 357 -10.84 -4.24 26.56
N ASP A 358 -11.24 -3.37 27.47
CA ASP A 358 -11.55 -3.77 28.85
C ASP A 358 -12.73 -4.75 28.87
N PHE A 359 -13.75 -4.50 28.04
CA PHE A 359 -14.86 -5.41 27.83
C PHE A 359 -14.39 -6.77 27.26
N LEU A 360 -13.61 -6.78 26.18
CA LEU A 360 -13.12 -8.01 25.57
C LEU A 360 -12.23 -8.81 26.54
N LYS A 361 -11.30 -8.17 27.24
CA LYS A 361 -10.44 -8.85 28.23
C LYS A 361 -11.23 -9.48 29.39
N THR A 362 -12.40 -8.94 29.70
CA THR A 362 -13.24 -9.45 30.79
C THR A 362 -14.24 -10.50 30.31
N SER A 363 -14.77 -10.35 29.09
CA SER A 363 -15.91 -11.13 28.60
C SER A 363 -15.58 -12.12 27.48
N TYR A 364 -14.48 -11.92 26.76
CA TYR A 364 -14.03 -12.86 25.73
C TYR A 364 -13.35 -14.06 26.39
N GLN A 365 -13.92 -15.24 26.19
CA GLN A 365 -13.42 -16.51 26.74
C GLN A 365 -12.61 -17.34 25.74
N GLY A 366 -12.20 -16.74 24.61
CA GLY A 366 -11.39 -17.44 23.61
C GLY A 366 -9.89 -17.33 23.85
N ASP A 367 -9.12 -18.14 23.15
CA ASP A 367 -7.67 -18.28 23.33
C ASP A 367 -6.82 -17.18 22.67
N LEU A 368 -7.46 -16.15 22.11
CA LEU A 368 -6.77 -15.09 21.37
C LEU A 368 -6.35 -13.95 22.29
N ASP A 369 -5.11 -13.51 22.14
CA ASP A 369 -4.60 -12.33 22.86
C ASP A 369 -5.25 -11.03 22.33
N VAL A 370 -5.84 -10.24 23.24
CA VAL A 370 -6.45 -8.95 22.89
C VAL A 370 -5.41 -7.83 22.97
N LEU A 371 -5.05 -7.27 21.81
CA LEU A 371 -4.03 -6.24 21.65
C LEU A 371 -4.65 -4.90 21.21
N LEU A 372 -3.97 -3.78 21.54
CA LEU A 372 -4.38 -2.43 21.15
C LEU A 372 -3.44 -1.86 20.08
N LEU A 373 -4.01 -1.24 19.06
CA LEU A 373 -3.25 -0.41 18.11
C LEU A 373 -4.02 0.86 17.73
N GLU A 374 -3.77 1.95 18.44
CA GLU A 374 -4.37 3.25 18.15
C GLU A 374 -3.33 4.36 17.93
N ASP A 375 -3.75 5.42 17.25
CA ASP A 375 -2.92 6.57 16.88
C ASP A 375 -2.35 7.33 18.10
N LYS A 376 -3.06 7.31 19.23
CA LYS A 376 -2.65 7.99 20.46
C LYS A 376 -1.65 7.24 21.31
N MET A 377 -1.43 5.95 21.06
CA MET A 377 -0.44 5.18 21.81
C MET A 377 0.92 5.85 21.71
N ASN A 378 1.69 5.80 22.80
CA ASN A 378 3.09 6.16 22.70
C ASN A 378 3.81 5.17 21.75
N PHE A 379 4.90 5.64 21.14
CA PHE A 379 5.63 4.86 20.14
C PHE A 379 6.08 3.47 20.67
N ASN A 380 6.56 3.41 21.92
CA ASN A 380 7.09 2.16 22.48
C ASN A 380 5.97 1.11 22.67
N SER A 381 4.82 1.50 23.21
CA SER A 381 3.65 0.62 23.36
C SER A 381 3.11 0.16 22.02
N ARG A 382 3.13 1.03 21.00
CA ARG A 382 2.75 0.66 19.63
C ARG A 382 3.72 -0.36 19.04
N ALA A 383 5.02 -0.11 19.17
CA ALA A 383 6.05 -1.02 18.69
C ALA A 383 5.97 -2.39 19.36
N ALA A 384 5.70 -2.44 20.67
CA ALA A 384 5.48 -3.68 21.41
C ALA A 384 4.27 -4.44 20.84
N SER A 385 3.13 -3.78 20.67
CA SER A 385 1.91 -4.41 20.13
C SER A 385 2.13 -4.97 18.71
N LEU A 386 2.83 -4.21 17.86
CA LEU A 386 3.20 -4.67 16.51
C LEU A 386 4.21 -5.83 16.52
N LEU A 387 5.06 -5.90 17.54
CA LEU A 387 6.03 -6.97 17.70
C LEU A 387 5.33 -8.26 18.17
N GLU A 388 4.40 -8.17 19.12
CA GLU A 388 3.59 -9.32 19.54
C GLU A 388 2.79 -9.88 18.37
N VAL A 389 2.10 -9.02 17.62
CA VAL A 389 1.38 -9.43 16.40
C VAL A 389 2.29 -10.16 15.40
N ARG A 390 3.57 -9.76 15.28
CA ARG A 390 4.53 -10.38 14.37
C ARG A 390 5.16 -11.67 14.88
N LYS A 391 5.15 -11.94 16.18
CA LYS A 391 5.64 -13.22 16.74
C LYS A 391 4.75 -14.39 16.31
N GLY A 392 3.55 -14.10 15.82
CA GLY A 392 2.54 -15.12 15.53
C GLY A 392 1.82 -15.55 16.80
N GLY A 393 0.95 -16.54 16.67
CA GLY A 393 -0.08 -16.85 17.66
C GLY A 393 -1.40 -16.16 17.28
N GLY A 394 -2.50 -16.68 17.81
CA GLY A 394 -3.82 -16.10 17.56
C GLY A 394 -4.03 -14.82 18.38
N TYR A 395 -4.49 -13.75 17.74
CA TYR A 395 -4.72 -12.47 18.40
C TYR A 395 -5.95 -11.74 17.84
N LEU A 396 -6.54 -10.89 18.69
CA LEU A 396 -7.56 -9.91 18.33
C LEU A 396 -6.98 -8.51 18.50
N LEU A 397 -6.74 -7.83 17.37
CA LEU A 397 -6.20 -6.49 17.36
C LEU A 397 -7.34 -5.46 17.34
N VAL A 398 -7.60 -4.78 18.46
CA VAL A 398 -8.49 -3.62 18.50
C VAL A 398 -7.71 -2.40 18.01
N ALA A 399 -8.18 -1.77 16.93
CA ALA A 399 -7.42 -0.71 16.27
C ALA A 399 -8.27 0.45 15.75
N THR A 400 -7.64 1.61 15.60
CA THR A 400 -8.15 2.71 14.76
C THR A 400 -7.62 2.58 13.32
N ASP A 401 -8.02 3.50 12.43
CA ASP A 401 -7.61 3.49 11.02
C ASP A 401 -6.09 3.59 10.77
N ILE A 402 -5.28 3.84 11.81
CA ILE A 402 -3.82 3.70 11.72
C ILE A 402 -3.40 2.28 11.31
N ALA A 403 -4.14 1.25 11.74
CA ALA A 403 -3.84 -0.13 11.39
C ALA A 403 -4.27 -0.51 9.96
N ALA A 404 -5.16 0.30 9.36
CA ALA A 404 -5.67 0.06 8.01
C ALA A 404 -4.65 0.44 6.92
N ARG A 405 -3.64 1.27 7.22
CA ARG A 405 -2.70 1.84 6.24
C ARG A 405 -1.25 1.81 6.73
N GLY A 406 -0.29 1.61 5.84
CA GLY A 406 1.14 1.76 6.15
C GLY A 406 1.76 0.90 7.27
N VAL A 407 0.99 0.06 7.97
CA VAL A 407 1.48 -0.83 9.01
C VAL A 407 1.75 -2.22 8.43
N ASP A 408 2.88 -2.81 8.80
CA ASP A 408 3.25 -4.18 8.44
C ASP A 408 2.58 -5.13 9.43
N LEU A 409 1.39 -5.61 9.07
CA LEU A 409 0.64 -6.60 9.82
C LEU A 409 0.60 -7.91 9.02
N PRO A 410 0.66 -9.07 9.70
CA PRO A 410 0.32 -10.34 9.09
C PRO A 410 -1.07 -10.29 8.46
N GLU A 411 -1.31 -11.20 7.53
CA GLU A 411 -2.64 -11.43 6.99
C GLU A 411 -3.57 -11.93 8.09
N MET A 412 -4.74 -11.30 8.21
CA MET A 412 -5.75 -11.65 9.21
C MET A 412 -6.80 -12.57 8.60
N SER A 413 -7.39 -13.46 9.39
CA SER A 413 -8.55 -14.24 8.94
C SER A 413 -9.85 -13.40 8.92
N HIS A 414 -10.02 -12.52 9.90
CA HIS A 414 -11.27 -11.78 10.11
C HIS A 414 -11.04 -10.28 10.28
N ILE A 415 -11.94 -9.49 9.72
CA ILE A 415 -12.01 -8.04 9.92
C ILE A 415 -13.39 -7.69 10.45
N TYR A 416 -13.44 -7.03 11.60
CA TYR A 416 -14.68 -6.52 12.18
C TYR A 416 -14.68 -5.00 12.12
N ASN A 417 -15.56 -4.42 11.32
CA ASN A 417 -15.85 -2.99 11.41
C ASN A 417 -16.85 -2.78 12.55
N PHE A 418 -16.35 -2.57 13.77
CA PHE A 418 -17.20 -2.22 14.91
C PHE A 418 -17.89 -0.87 14.69
N ASP A 419 -17.14 0.08 14.12
CA ASP A 419 -17.69 1.28 13.52
C ASP A 419 -17.42 1.27 12.02
N LEU A 420 -18.46 1.60 11.24
CA LEU A 420 -18.36 1.67 9.79
C LEU A 420 -17.31 2.75 9.40
N PRO A 421 -16.39 2.46 8.45
CA PRO A 421 -15.45 3.47 7.97
C PRO A 421 -16.17 4.66 7.35
N ARG A 422 -15.50 5.81 7.27
CA ARG A 422 -16.08 7.08 6.77
C ARG A 422 -16.24 7.13 5.26
N THR A 423 -15.43 6.36 4.53
CA THR A 423 -15.41 6.33 3.06
C THR A 423 -15.25 4.90 2.56
N ALA A 424 -15.65 4.65 1.31
CA ALA A 424 -15.40 3.38 0.62
C ALA A 424 -13.90 3.08 0.54
N VAL A 425 -13.08 4.11 0.34
CA VAL A 425 -11.61 3.98 0.33
C VAL A 425 -11.09 3.46 1.67
N ASP A 426 -11.55 4.01 2.79
CA ASP A 426 -11.20 3.49 4.12
C ASP A 426 -11.65 2.04 4.30
N TYR A 427 -12.85 1.67 3.81
CA TYR A 427 -13.34 0.29 3.82
C TYR A 427 -12.40 -0.65 3.05
N LEU A 428 -12.00 -0.27 1.84
CA LEU A 428 -11.08 -1.03 1.00
C LEU A 428 -9.72 -1.23 1.70
N HIS A 429 -9.19 -0.20 2.37
CA HIS A 429 -7.93 -0.30 3.11
C HIS A 429 -8.03 -1.21 4.34
N ARG A 430 -9.17 -1.19 5.04
CA ARG A 430 -9.44 -2.13 6.13
C ARG A 430 -9.55 -3.55 5.59
N ALA A 431 -10.38 -3.77 4.58
CA ALA A 431 -10.58 -5.06 3.90
C ALA A 431 -9.26 -5.63 3.35
N GLY A 432 -8.37 -4.78 2.83
CA GLY A 432 -7.04 -5.16 2.37
C GLY A 432 -6.09 -5.61 3.48
N ARG A 433 -6.53 -5.82 4.73
CA ARG A 433 -5.75 -6.46 5.82
C ARG A 433 -5.95 -7.98 5.88
N THR A 434 -6.89 -8.50 5.11
CA THR A 434 -7.09 -9.93 4.88
C THR A 434 -6.89 -10.25 3.39
N CYS A 435 -6.85 -11.54 3.05
CA CYS A 435 -6.80 -12.04 1.66
C CYS A 435 -5.74 -11.37 0.78
N ARG A 436 -4.51 -11.26 1.30
CA ARG A 436 -3.34 -10.69 0.60
C ARG A 436 -2.56 -11.71 -0.19
N LYS A 437 -2.60 -12.99 0.22
CA LYS A 437 -1.87 -14.05 -0.47
C LYS A 437 -2.74 -14.64 -1.58
N PRO A 438 -2.31 -14.58 -2.85
CA PRO A 438 -2.95 -15.38 -3.87
C PRO A 438 -2.80 -16.84 -3.45
N PHE A 439 -3.90 -17.59 -3.47
CA PHE A 439 -3.97 -19.03 -3.11
C PHE A 439 -3.93 -19.39 -1.62
N SER A 440 -4.24 -18.46 -0.70
CA SER A 440 -4.52 -18.85 0.69
C SER A 440 -5.81 -19.67 0.81
N ASP A 441 -5.79 -20.74 1.59
CA ASP A 441 -6.97 -21.57 1.91
C ASP A 441 -7.77 -20.99 3.11
N ILE A 442 -7.32 -19.87 3.68
CA ILE A 442 -8.00 -19.22 4.79
C ILE A 442 -9.26 -18.51 4.28
N ASN A 443 -10.41 -18.84 4.86
CA ASN A 443 -11.65 -18.10 4.63
C ASN A 443 -11.53 -16.71 5.23
N CYS A 444 -11.44 -15.69 4.37
CA CYS A 444 -11.34 -14.30 4.78
C CYS A 444 -12.73 -13.69 4.90
N THR A 445 -13.04 -13.06 6.04
CA THR A 445 -14.33 -12.35 6.18
C THR A 445 -14.17 -10.92 6.66
N VAL A 446 -15.03 -10.04 6.14
CA VAL A 446 -15.20 -8.65 6.59
C VAL A 446 -16.62 -8.49 7.09
N THR A 447 -16.79 -8.40 8.41
CA THR A 447 -18.10 -8.22 9.04
C THR A 447 -18.26 -6.80 9.54
N SER A 448 -19.30 -6.10 9.08
CA SER A 448 -19.60 -4.72 9.51
C SER A 448 -20.79 -4.65 10.46
N ILE A 449 -20.58 -4.09 11.64
CA ILE A 449 -21.63 -3.87 12.65
C ILE A 449 -22.21 -2.47 12.43
N ILE A 450 -23.39 -2.41 11.81
CA ILE A 450 -24.02 -1.16 11.40
C ILE A 450 -25.26 -0.86 12.24
N VAL A 451 -25.52 0.42 12.51
CA VAL A 451 -26.86 0.83 12.95
C VAL A 451 -27.82 0.86 11.75
N PRO A 452 -29.15 0.78 11.96
CA PRO A 452 -30.12 0.76 10.86
C PRO A 452 -29.95 1.90 9.85
N ASP A 453 -29.58 3.09 10.32
CA ASP A 453 -29.37 4.29 9.51
C ASP A 453 -28.07 4.24 8.70
N GLU A 454 -27.10 3.37 9.01
CA GLU A 454 -25.83 3.26 8.27
C GLU A 454 -25.95 2.36 7.04
N ARG A 455 -27.08 1.67 6.82
CA ARG A 455 -27.26 0.73 5.69
C ARG A 455 -27.06 1.40 4.33
N PHE A 456 -27.53 2.65 4.16
CA PHE A 456 -27.36 3.38 2.91
C PHE A 456 -25.88 3.73 2.65
N VAL A 457 -25.10 3.96 3.71
CA VAL A 457 -23.66 4.24 3.60
C VAL A 457 -22.93 2.98 3.14
N LEU A 458 -23.24 1.82 3.73
CA LEU A 458 -22.69 0.54 3.29
C LEU A 458 -23.09 0.22 1.84
N GLN A 459 -24.34 0.49 1.44
CA GLN A 459 -24.79 0.31 0.04
C GLN A 459 -23.98 1.14 -0.95
N ARG A 460 -23.62 2.36 -0.55
CA ARG A 460 -22.75 3.19 -1.38
C ARG A 460 -21.37 2.54 -1.55
N TYR A 461 -20.84 1.88 -0.51
CA TYR A 461 -19.54 1.19 -0.60
C TYR A 461 -19.64 -0.03 -1.51
N GLU A 462 -20.70 -0.84 -1.39
CA GLU A 462 -21.01 -1.97 -2.29
C GLU A 462 -20.98 -1.52 -3.75
N ASN A 463 -21.66 -0.42 -4.07
CA ASN A 463 -21.72 0.12 -5.43
C ASN A 463 -20.38 0.71 -5.91
N GLU A 464 -19.64 1.42 -5.05
CA GLU A 464 -18.39 2.09 -5.41
C GLU A 464 -17.23 1.09 -5.59
N LEU A 465 -17.24 0.01 -4.82
CA LEU A 465 -16.19 -1.01 -4.80
C LEU A 465 -16.60 -2.33 -5.49
N MET A 466 -17.82 -2.40 -6.02
CA MET A 466 -18.35 -3.54 -6.78
C MET A 466 -18.28 -4.87 -6.00
N PHE A 467 -18.80 -4.89 -4.77
CA PHE A 467 -18.95 -6.11 -3.97
C PHE A 467 -20.36 -6.22 -3.38
N ASP A 468 -20.77 -7.43 -3.02
CA ASP A 468 -22.04 -7.71 -2.35
C ASP A 468 -21.81 -8.07 -0.88
N CYS A 469 -22.68 -7.59 0.01
CA CYS A 469 -22.58 -7.79 1.44
C CYS A 469 -23.79 -8.62 1.95
N GLU A 470 -23.54 -9.76 2.61
CA GLU A 470 -24.59 -10.61 3.16
C GLU A 470 -25.08 -10.11 4.53
N GLU A 471 -26.40 -10.05 4.75
CA GLU A 471 -26.97 -9.71 6.05
C GLU A 471 -26.99 -10.92 6.99
N LEU A 472 -26.31 -10.80 8.13
CA LEU A 472 -26.33 -11.79 9.20
C LEU A 472 -27.50 -11.52 10.14
N ILE A 473 -28.26 -12.58 10.42
CA ILE A 473 -29.30 -12.61 11.43
C ILE A 473 -28.76 -13.41 12.61
N ILE A 474 -28.37 -12.74 13.69
CA ILE A 474 -28.03 -13.43 14.93
C ILE A 474 -29.34 -13.79 15.64
N PRO A 475 -29.58 -15.08 15.94
CA PRO A 475 -30.80 -15.55 16.60
C PRO A 475 -31.00 -14.99 18.01
#